data_AF-A0A6G3X0U6-F1
#
_entry.id   AF-A0A6G3X0U6-F1
#
_cell.length_a   1.000
_cell.length_b   1.000
_cell.length_c   1.000
_cell.angle_alpha   90.00
_cell.angle_beta   90.00
_cell.angle_gamma   90.00
#
_symmetry.space_group_name_H-M   'P 1'
#
loop_
_entity.id
_entity.type
_entity.pdbx_description
1 polymer ?
#
loop_
_entity_poly.entity_id
_entity_poly.type
_entity_poly.pdbx_seq_one_letter_code
_entity_poly.pdbx_strand_id
1 'polypeptide(L)'
;LELHCAHGYLLSGFLSPLTNRRTDAYGGAPAGRLRFPLEVFDAVREVWPPERPMTVRISATDWAEGGTDAEDAVTIARAFADHGADAIDVSTGQVVADERPEYGRSYQTPYADRIRNSVDVPVIAVGAISSW
;
A
#
# COMPACT_ATOMS: atom_id res chain seq x y z
N LEU A 1 -11.97 9.76 -3.79
CA LEU A 1 -11.29 9.90 -2.47
C LEU A 1 -10.11 8.94 -2.49
N GLU A 2 -8.98 9.29 -1.88
CA GLU A 2 -7.83 8.37 -1.78
C GLU A 2 -7.47 8.16 -0.32
N LEU A 3 -7.48 6.90 0.13
CA LEU A 3 -7.02 6.52 1.45
C LEU A 3 -5.50 6.37 1.43
N HIS A 4 -4.82 7.11 2.30
CA HIS A 4 -3.36 7.13 2.33
C HIS A 4 -2.79 6.03 3.25
N CYS A 5 -2.41 4.91 2.66
CA CYS A 5 -1.76 3.75 3.32
C CYS A 5 -0.26 3.63 3.00
N ALA A 6 0.37 4.70 2.52
CA ALA A 6 1.79 4.75 2.14
C ALA A 6 2.64 5.65 3.05
N HIS A 7 3.94 5.69 2.76
CA HIS A 7 4.91 6.68 3.22
C HIS A 7 5.12 6.77 4.74
N GLY A 8 5.00 5.66 5.47
CA GLY A 8 5.27 5.62 6.90
C GLY A 8 4.30 6.41 7.79
N TYR A 9 3.27 7.04 7.21
CA TYR A 9 2.16 7.62 7.97
C TYR A 9 1.36 6.53 8.68
N LEU A 10 0.34 6.92 9.44
CA LEU A 10 -0.39 6.03 10.35
C LEU A 10 -0.71 4.64 9.77
N LEU A 11 -1.43 4.57 8.65
CA LEU A 11 -1.86 3.29 8.08
C LEU A 11 -0.69 2.50 7.48
N SER A 12 0.26 3.17 6.84
CA SER A 12 1.51 2.53 6.40
C SER A 12 2.31 1.98 7.57
N GLY A 13 2.28 2.66 8.72
CA GLY A 13 2.95 2.26 9.95
C GLY A 13 2.33 1.00 10.58
N PHE A 14 1.04 0.74 10.37
CA PHE A 14 0.41 -0.54 10.72
C PHE A 14 0.79 -1.64 9.73
N LEU A 15 0.86 -1.32 8.45
CA LEU A 15 1.20 -2.26 7.39
C LEU A 15 2.65 -2.73 7.48
N SER A 16 3.61 -1.88 7.80
CA SER A 16 5.02 -2.30 7.85
C SER A 16 5.35 -3.10 9.11
N PRO A 17 6.07 -4.23 9.00
CA PRO A 17 6.58 -4.96 10.16
C PRO A 17 7.72 -4.22 10.89
N LEU A 18 8.36 -3.22 10.26
CA LEU A 18 9.43 -2.44 10.88
C LEU A 18 8.89 -1.52 11.97
N THR A 19 7.71 -0.95 11.75
CA THR A 19 7.03 -0.01 12.64
C THR A 19 5.96 -0.69 13.49
N ASN A 20 5.27 -1.71 12.98
CA ASN A 20 4.24 -2.44 13.73
C ASN A 20 4.81 -3.68 14.41
N ARG A 21 5.27 -3.50 15.65
CA ARG A 21 5.77 -4.57 16.52
C ARG A 21 4.76 -5.00 17.59
N ARG A 22 3.47 -4.73 17.36
CA ARG A 22 2.41 -5.11 18.30
C ARG A 22 2.26 -6.63 18.36
N THR A 23 1.81 -7.11 19.52
CA THR A 23 1.56 -8.54 19.79
C THR A 23 0.07 -8.85 19.97
N ASP A 24 -0.80 -7.86 19.76
CA ASP A 24 -2.24 -8.03 19.80
C ASP A 24 -2.82 -8.31 18.40
N ALA A 25 -4.15 -8.23 18.27
CA ALA A 25 -4.86 -8.54 17.03
C ALA A 25 -4.52 -7.61 15.83
N TYR A 26 -3.77 -6.54 16.07
CA TYR A 26 -3.41 -5.51 15.09
C TYR A 26 -1.94 -5.55 14.66
N GLY A 27 -1.18 -6.59 15.05
CA GLY A 27 0.23 -6.75 14.66
C GLY A 27 0.63 -8.19 14.40
N GLY A 28 1.93 -8.40 14.21
CA GLY A 28 2.50 -9.72 13.91
C GLY A 28 2.22 -10.16 12.47
N ALA A 29 1.41 -11.22 12.32
CA ALA A 29 1.09 -11.80 11.01
C ALA A 29 0.49 -10.76 10.05
N PRO A 30 0.63 -10.94 8.71
CA PRO A 30 0.09 -10.00 7.72
C PRO A 30 -1.37 -9.62 7.95
N ALA A 31 -2.23 -10.59 8.30
CA ALA A 31 -3.64 -10.35 8.60
C ALA A 31 -3.87 -9.41 9.81
N GLY A 32 -2.99 -9.45 10.82
CA GLY A 32 -3.05 -8.53 11.95
C GLY A 32 -2.65 -7.11 11.55
N ARG A 33 -1.57 -6.97 10.78
CA ARG A 33 -1.10 -5.68 10.24
C ARG A 33 -2.10 -5.01 9.31
N LEU A 34 -2.82 -5.80 8.50
CA LEU A 34 -3.87 -5.34 7.59
C LEU A 34 -5.17 -4.92 8.29
N ARG A 35 -5.45 -5.47 9.48
CA ARG A 35 -6.74 -5.33 10.16
C ARG A 35 -7.19 -3.88 10.30
N PHE A 36 -6.36 -3.04 10.91
CA PHE A 36 -6.75 -1.64 11.17
C PHE A 36 -6.87 -0.82 9.87
N PRO A 37 -5.91 -0.88 8.93
CA PRO A 37 -6.08 -0.23 7.62
C PRO A 37 -7.36 -0.63 6.87
N LEU A 38 -7.75 -1.91 6.90
CA LEU A 38 -8.99 -2.40 6.29
C LEU A 38 -10.24 -1.92 7.05
N GLU A 39 -10.24 -1.96 8.38
CA GLU A 39 -11.34 -1.41 9.19
C GLU A 39 -11.59 0.08 8.89
N VAL A 40 -10.52 0.86 8.71
CA VAL A 40 -10.61 2.28 8.30
C VAL A 40 -11.15 2.40 6.88
N PHE A 41 -10.68 1.58 5.94
CA PHE A 41 -11.16 1.59 4.56
C PHE A 41 -12.67 1.29 4.50
N ASP A 42 -13.11 0.22 5.17
CA ASP A 42 -14.51 -0.22 5.19
C ASP A 42 -15.42 0.86 5.78
N ALA A 43 -15.03 1.47 6.90
CA ALA A 43 -15.80 2.55 7.53
C ALA A 43 -15.93 3.78 6.63
N VAL A 44 -14.90 4.13 5.87
CA VAL A 44 -14.96 5.24 4.89
C VAL A 44 -15.80 4.83 3.67
N ARG A 45 -15.65 3.60 3.17
CA ARG A 45 -16.39 3.07 2.01
C ARG A 45 -17.88 3.01 2.28
N GLU A 46 -18.30 2.71 3.51
CA GLU A 46 -19.70 2.65 3.96
C GLU A 46 -20.42 4.00 3.80
N VAL A 47 -19.74 5.10 4.10
CA VAL A 47 -20.32 6.46 4.04
C VAL A 47 -20.04 7.19 2.73
N TRP A 48 -19.09 6.71 1.94
CA TRP A 48 -18.73 7.30 0.65
C TRP A 48 -19.71 6.85 -0.45
N PRO A 49 -20.23 7.76 -1.31
CA PRO A 49 -21.21 7.39 -2.34
C PRO A 49 -20.70 6.28 -3.28
N PRO A 50 -21.45 5.19 -3.50
CA PRO A 50 -20.99 3.99 -4.22
C PRO A 50 -20.59 4.27 -5.67
N GLU A 51 -21.18 5.27 -6.31
CA GLU A 51 -20.87 5.68 -7.68
C GLU A 51 -19.58 6.52 -7.81
N ARG A 52 -18.95 6.89 -6.69
CA ARG A 52 -17.72 7.70 -6.68
C ARG A 52 -16.52 6.82 -6.34
N PRO A 53 -15.40 6.95 -7.07
CA PRO A 53 -14.23 6.13 -6.84
C PRO A 53 -13.57 6.43 -5.48
N MET A 54 -13.14 5.37 -4.82
CA MET A 54 -12.29 5.35 -3.65
C MET A 54 -11.05 4.51 -3.93
N THR A 55 -9.89 5.17 -3.96
CA THR A 55 -8.59 4.55 -4.22
C THR A 55 -7.81 4.35 -2.92
N VAL A 56 -6.79 3.49 -2.95
CA VAL A 56 -5.85 3.31 -1.84
C VAL A 56 -4.43 3.48 -2.35
N ARG A 57 -3.65 4.33 -1.68
CA ARG A 57 -2.23 4.49 -1.97
C ARG A 57 -1.41 3.65 -1.00
N ILE A 58 -0.49 2.82 -1.51
CA ILE A 58 0.38 1.95 -0.70
C ILE A 58 1.86 2.19 -0.97
N SER A 59 2.73 1.84 -0.01
CA SER A 59 4.17 1.68 -0.24
C SER A 59 4.45 0.22 -0.60
N ALA A 60 4.97 -0.03 -1.80
CA ALA A 60 5.20 -1.38 -2.32
C ALA A 60 6.50 -2.05 -1.83
N THR A 61 7.32 -1.30 -1.12
CA THR A 61 8.51 -1.76 -0.43
C THR A 61 8.89 -0.72 0.61
N ASP A 62 9.47 -1.16 1.72
CA ASP A 62 10.04 -0.28 2.75
C ASP A 62 11.52 0.02 2.47
N TRP A 63 12.12 -0.59 1.44
CA TRP A 63 13.55 -0.45 1.09
C TRP A 63 14.52 -0.75 2.25
N ALA A 64 14.10 -1.55 3.22
CA ALA A 64 14.86 -1.92 4.39
C ALA A 64 14.70 -3.41 4.72
N GLU A 65 15.75 -4.01 5.30
CA GLU A 65 15.76 -5.43 5.65
C GLU A 65 14.65 -5.76 6.66
N GLY A 66 13.88 -6.83 6.39
CA GLY A 66 12.77 -7.25 7.23
C GLY A 66 11.53 -6.36 7.12
N GLY A 67 11.51 -5.39 6.21
CA GLY A 67 10.33 -4.58 5.89
C GLY A 67 9.42 -5.22 4.85
N THR A 68 8.37 -4.47 4.50
CA THR A 68 7.45 -4.81 3.41
C THR A 68 8.24 -4.97 2.12
N ASP A 69 8.00 -6.06 1.39
CA ASP A 69 8.55 -6.31 0.06
C ASP A 69 7.46 -6.29 -1.04
N ALA A 70 7.88 -6.59 -2.28
CA ALA A 70 6.97 -6.58 -3.43
C ALA A 70 5.87 -7.66 -3.37
N GLU A 71 6.09 -8.78 -2.69
CA GLU A 71 5.08 -9.84 -2.51
C GLU A 71 4.06 -9.44 -1.44
N ASP A 72 4.54 -8.85 -0.34
CA ASP A 72 3.69 -8.24 0.67
C ASP A 72 2.82 -7.15 0.03
N ALA A 73 3.37 -6.32 -0.85
CA ALA A 73 2.63 -5.28 -1.55
C ALA A 73 1.49 -5.84 -2.42
N VAL A 74 1.71 -6.97 -3.11
CA VAL A 74 0.64 -7.68 -3.84
C VAL A 74 -0.45 -8.17 -2.87
N THR A 75 -0.06 -8.72 -1.73
CA THR A 75 -1.00 -9.18 -0.69
C THR A 75 -1.83 -8.03 -0.14
N ILE A 76 -1.20 -6.89 0.15
CA ILE A 76 -1.85 -5.68 0.65
C ILE A 76 -2.81 -5.13 -0.42
N ALA A 77 -2.35 -5.00 -1.66
CA ALA A 77 -3.17 -4.49 -2.77
C ALA A 77 -4.40 -5.37 -3.02
N ARG A 78 -4.22 -6.70 -3.00
CA ARG A 78 -5.34 -7.65 -3.14
C ARG A 78 -6.34 -7.50 -2.00
N ALA A 79 -5.88 -7.37 -0.75
CA ALA A 79 -6.77 -7.18 0.39
C ALA A 79 -7.64 -5.92 0.24
N PHE A 80 -7.09 -4.79 -0.18
CA PHE A 80 -7.91 -3.59 -0.43
C PHE A 80 -8.83 -3.74 -1.64
N ALA A 81 -8.39 -4.41 -2.71
CA ALA A 81 -9.25 -4.70 -3.86
C ALA A 81 -10.46 -5.58 -3.46
N ASP A 82 -10.22 -6.63 -2.66
CA ASP A 82 -11.26 -7.53 -2.15
C ASP A 82 -12.28 -6.81 -1.25
N HIS A 83 -11.85 -5.73 -0.56
CA HIS A 83 -12.70 -4.86 0.24
C HIS A 83 -13.42 -3.77 -0.57
N GLY A 84 -13.17 -3.67 -1.88
CA GLY A 84 -13.88 -2.77 -2.79
C GLY A 84 -13.14 -1.47 -3.11
N ALA A 85 -11.81 -1.44 -3.04
CA ALA A 85 -11.02 -0.34 -3.60
C ALA A 85 -11.18 -0.29 -5.12
N ASP A 86 -11.47 0.89 -5.66
CA ASP A 86 -11.69 1.09 -7.10
C ASP A 86 -10.38 1.16 -7.89
N ALA A 87 -9.26 1.46 -7.23
CA ALA A 87 -7.91 1.40 -7.79
C ALA A 87 -6.84 1.40 -6.69
N ILE A 88 -5.64 0.94 -7.03
CA ILE A 88 -4.45 0.98 -6.17
C ILE A 88 -3.42 1.96 -6.74
N ASP A 89 -3.02 2.97 -5.96
CA ASP A 89 -1.90 3.87 -6.26
C ASP A 89 -0.61 3.35 -5.61
N VAL A 90 0.41 3.11 -6.42
CA VAL A 90 1.60 2.36 -6.02
C VAL A 90 2.81 3.28 -5.89
N SER A 91 3.16 3.59 -4.63
CA SER A 91 4.36 4.31 -4.23
C SER A 91 5.35 3.36 -3.55
N THR A 92 6.40 3.90 -2.92
CA THR A 92 7.41 3.14 -2.16
C THR A 92 7.96 3.95 -0.99
N GLY A 93 8.56 3.27 -0.01
CA GLY A 93 9.42 3.83 1.02
C GLY A 93 8.75 4.80 2.00
N GLN A 94 9.61 5.62 2.60
CA GLN A 94 9.39 6.60 3.67
C GLN A 94 8.89 6.00 4.98
N VAL A 95 9.18 4.72 5.23
CA VAL A 95 8.72 4.01 6.45
C VAL A 95 9.75 4.10 7.57
N VAL A 96 11.03 3.96 7.25
CA VAL A 96 12.14 4.07 8.19
C VAL A 96 13.24 4.97 7.64
N ALA A 97 14.02 5.59 8.53
CA ALA A 97 15.03 6.57 8.13
C ALA A 97 16.28 5.96 7.47
N ASP A 98 16.54 4.68 7.71
CA ASP A 98 17.69 3.93 7.21
C ASP A 98 17.40 3.13 5.93
N GLU A 99 16.24 3.37 5.31
CA GLU A 99 15.86 2.78 4.03
C GLU A 99 16.86 3.12 2.92
N ARG A 100 17.01 2.22 1.94
CA ARG A 100 17.96 2.33 0.83
C ARG A 100 17.23 2.30 -0.52
N PRO A 101 16.60 3.41 -0.92
CA PRO A 101 15.80 3.46 -2.13
C PRO A 101 16.66 3.45 -3.40
N GLU A 102 16.22 2.69 -4.39
CA GLU A 102 16.82 2.68 -5.73
C GLU A 102 16.06 3.65 -6.65
N TYR A 103 16.44 4.92 -6.61
CA TYR A 103 15.82 5.95 -7.44
C TYR A 103 16.27 5.85 -8.90
N GLY A 104 15.37 6.27 -9.80
CA GLY A 104 15.61 6.31 -11.23
C GLY A 104 14.40 6.84 -11.99
N ARG A 105 14.45 6.82 -13.32
CA ARG A 105 13.26 7.10 -14.13
C ARG A 105 12.25 5.98 -13.96
N SER A 106 10.98 6.31 -13.73
CA SER A 106 9.90 5.31 -13.63
C SER A 106 10.15 4.22 -12.58
N TYR A 107 10.94 4.51 -11.54
CA TYR A 107 11.49 3.50 -10.63
C TYR A 107 10.43 2.71 -9.83
N GLN A 108 9.22 3.25 -9.67
CA GLN A 108 8.13 2.53 -8.96
C GLN A 108 7.24 1.73 -9.92
N THR A 109 7.39 1.94 -11.24
CA THR A 109 6.54 1.26 -12.24
C THR A 109 6.67 -0.27 -12.24
N PRO A 110 7.82 -0.90 -11.92
CA PRO A 110 7.88 -2.36 -11.82
C PRO A 110 6.99 -2.92 -10.70
N TYR A 111 6.86 -2.22 -9.56
CA TYR A 111 5.94 -2.61 -8.49
C TYR A 111 4.48 -2.47 -8.93
N ALA A 112 4.16 -1.37 -9.61
CA ALA A 112 2.82 -1.14 -10.15
C ALA A 112 2.43 -2.21 -11.18
N ASP A 113 3.35 -2.57 -12.09
CA ASP A 113 3.12 -3.62 -13.09
C ASP A 113 2.90 -4.99 -12.43
N ARG A 114 3.69 -5.32 -11.40
CA ARG A 114 3.52 -6.56 -10.64
C ARG A 114 2.13 -6.66 -9.99
N ILE A 115 1.69 -5.58 -9.32
CA ILE A 115 0.37 -5.54 -8.67
C ILE A 115 -0.74 -5.63 -9.71
N ARG A 116 -0.62 -4.89 -10.82
CA ARG A 116 -1.59 -4.90 -11.93
C ARG A 116 -1.86 -6.31 -12.47
N ASN A 117 -0.84 -7.16 -12.53
CA ASN A 117 -0.98 -8.54 -13.00
C ASN A 117 -1.51 -9.51 -11.92
N SER A 118 -1.84 -9.02 -10.73
CA SER A 118 -2.19 -9.83 -9.55
C SER A 118 -3.52 -9.46 -8.90
N VAL A 119 -4.19 -8.39 -9.37
CA VAL A 119 -5.47 -7.87 -8.87
C VAL A 119 -6.38 -7.47 -10.04
N ASP A 120 -7.69 -7.48 -9.82
CA ASP A 120 -8.69 -7.20 -10.86
C ASP A 120 -9.17 -5.73 -10.90
N VAL A 121 -8.41 -4.82 -10.28
CA VAL A 121 -8.72 -3.39 -10.23
C VAL A 121 -7.63 -2.57 -10.93
N PRO A 122 -7.96 -1.38 -11.48
CA PRO A 122 -6.96 -0.46 -12.02
C PRO A 122 -5.81 -0.18 -11.05
N VAL A 123 -4.60 -0.01 -11.61
CA VAL A 123 -3.40 0.35 -10.86
C VAL A 123 -2.82 1.65 -11.41
N ILE A 124 -2.56 2.60 -10.52
CA ILE A 124 -1.97 3.89 -10.84
C ILE A 124 -0.47 3.79 -10.56
N ALA A 125 0.33 4.10 -11.58
CA ALA A 125 1.78 4.13 -11.48
C ALA A 125 2.27 5.57 -11.27
N VAL A 126 3.19 5.75 -10.33
CA VAL A 126 3.88 7.01 -10.05
C VAL A 126 5.40 6.81 -10.06
N GLY A 127 6.16 7.86 -9.75
CA GLY A 127 7.61 7.78 -9.55
C GLY A 127 8.40 8.19 -10.78
N ALA A 128 8.69 9.48 -10.87
CA ALA A 128 9.54 10.07 -11.92
C ALA A 128 9.15 9.65 -13.35
N ILE A 129 7.84 9.61 -13.64
CA ILE A 129 7.30 9.38 -14.99
C ILE A 129 7.32 10.72 -15.73
N SER A 130 8.13 10.81 -16.78
CA SER A 130 8.22 11.99 -17.64
C SER A 130 8.66 11.57 -19.05
N SER A 131 8.22 12.34 -20.04
CA SER A 131 8.73 12.26 -21.42
C SER A 131 9.60 13.48 -21.72
N TRP A 132 10.42 13.39 -22.77
CA TRP A 132 11.38 14.42 -23.17
C TRP A 132 10.70 15.64 -23.81
#